data_AF-A0A3P6H010-F1
#
_entry.id   AF-A0A3P6H010-F1
#
_cell.length_a   1.000
_cell.length_b   1.000
_cell.length_c   1.000
_cell.angle_alpha   90.00
_cell.angle_beta   90.00
_cell.angle_gamma   90.00
#
_symmetry.space_group_name_H-M   'P 1'
#
loop_
_entity.id
_entity.type
_entity.pdbx_description
1 polymer ?
#
loop_
_entity_poly.entity_id
_entity_poly.type
_entity_poly.pdbx_seq_one_letter_code
_entity_poly.pdbx_strand_id
1 'polypeptide(L)'
;HYYRVQIDGVLYYPARKFWGDKDYIIVCFDVRSEKFRCVKDTDGYTQPFRSAPLVNFNGKLASLGPEETVDGSCGSIRLRVLEDVEKGEWSEQRHSCCLRCGRVWLDDAPLYGSLE
;
A
#
# COMPACT_ATOMS: atom_id res chain seq x y z
N HIS A 1 -5.92 11.66 -8.11
CA HIS A 1 -5.65 10.37 -8.79
C HIS A 1 -6.05 9.25 -7.82
N TYR A 2 -7.07 8.44 -8.16
CA TYR A 2 -7.53 7.35 -7.31
C TYR A 2 -6.75 6.08 -7.68
N TYR A 3 -5.83 5.65 -6.80
CA TYR A 3 -5.04 4.43 -6.98
C TYR A 3 -5.91 3.21 -6.70
N ARG A 4 -6.42 2.57 -7.76
CA ARG A 4 -7.09 1.27 -7.69
C ARG A 4 -6.19 0.20 -8.30
N VAL A 5 -6.23 -1.02 -7.77
CA VAL A 5 -5.46 -2.15 -8.29
C VAL A 5 -6.36 -3.38 -8.40
N GLN A 6 -6.17 -4.15 -9.47
CA GLN A 6 -6.86 -5.43 -9.65
C GLN A 6 -5.86 -6.57 -9.50
N ILE A 7 -6.16 -7.54 -8.64
CA ILE A 7 -5.31 -8.69 -8.36
C ILE A 7 -6.20 -9.93 -8.36
N ASP A 8 -5.91 -10.89 -9.24
CA ASP A 8 -6.67 -12.13 -9.42
C ASP A 8 -8.21 -11.96 -9.46
N GLY A 9 -8.69 -10.95 -10.19
CA GLY A 9 -10.13 -10.68 -10.32
C GLY A 9 -10.78 -10.00 -9.12
N VAL A 10 -9.99 -9.61 -8.11
CA VAL A 10 -10.43 -8.74 -7.01
C VAL A 10 -9.95 -7.31 -7.26
N LEU A 11 -10.88 -6.36 -7.23
CA LEU A 11 -10.61 -4.93 -7.35
C LEU A 11 -10.45 -4.31 -5.96
N TYR A 12 -9.34 -3.61 -5.75
CA TYR A 12 -9.01 -2.93 -4.50
C TYR A 12 -8.99 -1.43 -4.71
N TYR A 13 -9.68 -0.68 -3.85
CA TYR A 13 -9.66 0.78 -3.88
C TYR A 13 -9.88 1.40 -2.49
N PRO A 14 -9.26 2.54 -2.22
CA PRO A 14 -9.46 3.27 -0.97
C PRO A 14 -10.84 3.92 -0.95
N ALA A 15 -11.51 3.88 0.21
CA ALA A 15 -12.77 4.54 0.46
C ALA A 15 -12.80 5.11 1.88
N ARG A 16 -13.78 5.97 2.15
CA ARG A 16 -14.03 6.51 3.48
C ARG A 16 -15.44 6.15 3.90
N LYS A 17 -15.62 5.67 5.12
CA LYS A 17 -16.95 5.45 5.68
C LYS A 17 -17.68 6.80 5.79
N PHE A 18 -18.91 6.85 5.26
CA PHE A 18 -19.73 8.07 5.30
C PHE A 18 -20.53 8.18 6.61
N TRP A 19 -20.95 7.06 7.18
CA TRP A 19 -21.71 6.98 8.43
C TRP A 19 -20.90 6.26 9.52
N GLY A 20 -21.04 6.70 10.77
CA GLY A 20 -20.28 6.17 11.92
C GLY A 20 -18.88 6.78 12.03
N ASP A 21 -17.93 5.99 12.54
CA ASP A 21 -16.53 6.40 12.62
C ASP A 21 -16.00 6.65 11.21
N LYS A 22 -15.48 7.87 10.97
CA LYS A 22 -15.02 8.38 9.66
C LYS A 22 -13.68 7.77 9.23
N ASP A 23 -13.55 6.47 9.43
CA ASP A 23 -12.38 5.66 9.12
C ASP A 23 -12.17 5.56 7.62
N TYR A 24 -10.90 5.53 7.25
CA TYR A 24 -10.47 5.11 5.92
C TYR A 24 -10.45 3.58 5.87
N ILE A 25 -10.86 3.05 4.74
CA ILE A 25 -10.95 1.61 4.50
C ILE A 25 -10.45 1.30 3.10
N ILE A 26 -10.06 0.05 2.90
CA ILE A 26 -9.86 -0.52 1.56
C ILE A 26 -11.06 -1.38 1.26
N VAL A 27 -11.72 -1.11 0.14
CA VAL A 27 -12.79 -1.96 -0.38
C VAL A 27 -12.17 -2.99 -1.31
N CYS A 28 -12.51 -4.26 -1.09
CA CYS A 28 -12.18 -5.39 -1.94
C CYS A 28 -13.47 -5.85 -2.62
N PHE A 29 -13.55 -5.71 -3.94
CA PHE A 29 -14.67 -6.17 -4.73
C PHE A 29 -14.23 -7.36 -5.58
N ASP A 30 -14.72 -8.55 -5.25
CA ASP A 30 -14.53 -9.73 -6.07
C ASP A 30 -15.47 -9.66 -7.27
N VAL A 31 -14.88 -9.48 -8.46
CA VAL A 31 -15.64 -9.30 -9.71
C VAL A 31 -16.30 -10.60 -10.15
N ARG A 32 -15.75 -11.78 -9.77
CA ARG A 32 -16.28 -13.09 -10.17
C ARG A 32 -17.49 -13.48 -9.32
N SER A 33 -17.44 -13.19 -8.02
CA SER A 33 -18.53 -13.51 -7.09
C SER A 33 -19.46 -12.33 -6.77
N GLU A 34 -19.15 -11.13 -7.28
CA GLU A 34 -19.84 -9.87 -7.01
C GLU A 34 -19.96 -9.53 -5.52
N LYS A 35 -18.97 -9.95 -4.72
CA LYS A 35 -18.96 -9.74 -3.26
C LYS A 35 -18.03 -8.62 -2.85
N PHE A 36 -18.51 -7.81 -1.90
CA PHE A 36 -17.73 -6.76 -1.26
C PHE A 36 -17.18 -7.21 0.09
N ARG A 37 -15.94 -6.83 0.36
CA ARG A 37 -15.27 -6.92 1.65
C ARG A 37 -14.60 -5.59 1.95
N CYS A 38 -14.45 -5.28 3.23
CA CYS A 38 -13.86 -4.02 3.67
C CYS A 38 -12.78 -4.30 4.71
N VAL A 39 -11.57 -3.84 4.45
CA VAL A 39 -10.43 -3.91 5.37
C VAL A 39 -10.24 -2.53 5.99
N LYS A 40 -10.11 -2.47 7.32
CA LYS A 40 -9.82 -1.20 8.00
C LYS A 40 -8.39 -0.76 7.68
N ASP A 41 -8.22 0.50 7.31
CA ASP A 41 -6.91 1.11 7.23
C ASP A 41 -6.52 1.60 8.63
N THR A 42 -5.82 0.75 9.39
CA THR A 42 -5.50 1.00 10.79
C THR A 42 -4.55 2.17 11.00
N ASP A 43 -3.76 2.53 9.99
CA ASP A 43 -2.67 3.50 10.11
C ASP A 43 -2.82 4.71 9.18
N GLY A 44 -3.96 4.81 8.49
CA GLY A 44 -4.32 5.97 7.68
C GLY A 44 -3.49 6.15 6.42
N TYR A 45 -2.91 5.07 5.87
CA TYR A 45 -2.09 5.12 4.66
C TYR A 45 -2.91 5.40 3.40
N THR A 46 -4.15 4.91 3.35
CA THR A 46 -5.07 5.15 2.24
C THR A 46 -5.71 6.53 2.27
N GLN A 47 -5.32 7.37 3.23
CA GLN A 47 -5.73 8.76 3.26
C GLN A 47 -5.25 9.46 1.99
N PRO A 48 -6.12 10.24 1.32
CA PRO A 48 -5.79 10.90 0.07
C PRO A 48 -4.60 11.87 0.18
N PHE A 49 -4.25 12.32 1.39
CA PHE A 49 -3.13 13.22 1.64
C PHE A 49 -1.78 12.52 1.80
N ARG A 50 -1.74 11.22 2.12
CA ARG A 50 -0.48 10.49 2.35
C ARG A 50 0.17 9.91 1.09
N SER A 51 -0.48 10.07 -0.07
CA SER A 51 0.03 9.62 -1.38
C SER A 51 0.60 8.20 -1.36
N ALA A 52 -0.03 7.27 -0.65
CA ALA A 52 0.40 5.89 -0.61
C ALA A 52 -0.39 5.05 -1.63
N PRO A 53 0.13 4.83 -2.85
CA PRO A 53 -0.56 4.02 -3.84
C PRO A 53 -0.73 2.57 -3.38
N LEU A 54 -1.90 2.01 -3.68
CA LEU A 54 -2.12 0.57 -3.65
C LEU A 54 -1.46 -0.06 -4.87
N VAL A 55 -0.63 -1.08 -4.66
CA VAL A 55 0.14 -1.79 -5.70
C VAL A 55 -0.04 -3.29 -5.58
N ASN A 56 0.20 -4.01 -6.68
CA ASN A 56 0.32 -5.46 -6.65
C ASN A 56 1.77 -5.82 -6.32
N PHE A 57 1.99 -6.48 -5.19
CA PHE A 57 3.29 -6.98 -4.77
C PHE A 57 3.22 -8.51 -4.69
N ASN A 58 3.83 -9.19 -5.68
CA ASN A 58 3.88 -10.66 -5.75
C ASN A 58 2.51 -11.35 -5.59
N GLY A 59 1.47 -10.78 -6.20
CA GLY A 59 0.11 -11.33 -6.13
C GLY A 59 -0.66 -10.97 -4.86
N LYS A 60 -0.07 -10.14 -3.99
CA LYS A 60 -0.73 -9.61 -2.79
C LYS A 60 -0.97 -8.11 -2.94
N LEU A 61 -2.00 -7.62 -2.27
CA LEU A 61 -2.23 -6.18 -2.16
C LEU A 61 -1.15 -5.58 -1.26
N ALA A 62 -0.51 -4.51 -1.73
CA ALA A 62 0.40 -3.75 -0.90
C ALA A 62 0.14 -2.24 -0.99
N SER A 63 0.57 -1.51 0.02
CA SER A 63 0.58 -0.05 0.07
C SER A 63 2.03 0.42 0.16
N LEU A 64 2.39 1.38 -0.69
CA LEU A 64 3.73 1.95 -0.73
C LEU A 64 3.67 3.41 -0.27
N GLY A 65 4.33 3.76 0.83
CA GLY A 65 4.31 5.13 1.35
C GLY A 65 5.72 5.65 1.66
N PRO A 66 5.97 6.96 1.50
CA PRO A 66 7.19 7.56 2.03
C PRO A 66 7.19 7.47 3.56
N GLU A 67 8.36 7.27 4.14
CA GLU A 67 8.55 7.58 5.54
C GLU A 67 9.08 9.00 5.66
N GLU A 68 8.18 9.92 5.99
CA GLU A 68 8.54 11.31 6.19
C GLU A 68 9.38 11.45 7.48
N THR A 69 10.60 11.95 7.33
CA THR A 69 11.40 12.43 8.46
C THR A 69 11.06 13.89 8.77
N VAL A 70 11.41 14.34 9.98
CA VAL A 70 11.12 15.70 10.48
C VAL A 70 11.68 16.82 9.58
N ASP A 71 12.73 16.52 8.80
CA ASP A 71 13.38 17.45 7.87
C ASP A 71 12.83 17.38 6.42
N GLY A 72 11.78 16.58 6.18
CA GLY A 72 11.14 16.44 4.87
C GLY A 72 11.95 15.60 3.86
N SER A 73 13.01 14.94 4.31
CA SER A 73 13.84 14.08 3.45
C SER A 73 13.33 12.63 3.45
N CYS A 74 13.10 12.02 2.28
CA CYS A 74 12.63 10.63 2.21
C CYS A 74 13.81 9.63 2.29
N GLY A 75 14.29 9.32 3.49
CA GLY A 75 15.39 8.36 3.69
C GLY A 75 14.98 6.88 3.53
N SER A 76 13.68 6.59 3.60
CA SER A 76 13.16 5.23 3.48
C SER A 76 11.73 5.20 2.96
N ILE A 77 11.38 4.09 2.34
CA ILE A 77 10.04 3.75 1.87
C ILE A 77 9.50 2.64 2.76
N ARG A 78 8.22 2.75 3.13
CA ARG A 78 7.50 1.69 3.81
C ARG A 78 6.64 0.94 2.80
N LEU A 79 6.84 -0.37 2.73
CA LEU A 79 6.02 -1.29 1.98
C LEU A 79 5.17 -2.08 2.99
N ARG A 80 3.85 -2.02 2.84
CA ARG A 80 2.94 -2.81 3.66
C ARG A 80 2.20 -3.80 2.81
N VAL A 81 2.23 -5.07 3.18
CA VAL A 81 1.58 -6.15 2.42
C VAL A 81 0.40 -6.67 3.23
N LEU A 82 -0.76 -6.77 2.59
CA LEU A 82 -1.94 -7.38 3.17
C LEU A 82 -1.77 -8.90 3.09
N GLU A 83 -1.48 -9.52 4.23
CA GLU A 83 -1.20 -10.96 4.33
C GLU A 83 -2.49 -11.77 4.34
N ASP A 84 -3.49 -11.29 5.09
CA ASP A 84 -4.80 -11.92 5.22
C ASP A 84 -5.89 -10.86 5.06
N VAL A 85 -6.63 -10.96 3.95
CA VAL A 85 -7.73 -10.04 3.63
C VAL A 85 -8.92 -10.24 4.57
N GLU A 86 -9.15 -11.44 5.07
CA GLU A 86 -10.30 -11.77 5.92
C GLU A 86 -10.08 -11.25 7.34
N LYS A 87 -8.87 -11.39 7.85
CA LYS A 87 -8.49 -10.90 9.18
C LYS A 87 -8.05 -9.43 9.17
N GLY A 88 -7.70 -8.88 8.00
CA GLY A 88 -7.15 -7.54 7.86
C GLY A 88 -5.74 -7.43 8.44
N GLU A 89 -4.94 -8.49 8.34
CA GLU A 89 -3.58 -8.55 8.87
C GLU A 89 -2.57 -8.00 7.86
N TRP A 90 -1.74 -7.07 8.31
CA TRP A 90 -0.71 -6.41 7.51
C TRP A 90 0.68 -6.75 8.02
N SER A 91 1.60 -7.05 7.11
CA SER A 91 3.03 -7.02 7.37
C SER A 91 3.61 -5.68 6.91
N GLU A 92 4.66 -5.21 7.60
CA GLU A 92 5.35 -3.96 7.26
C GLU A 92 6.83 -4.26 7.02
N GLN A 93 7.34 -3.74 5.91
CA GLN A 93 8.73 -3.80 5.51
C GLN A 93 9.25 -2.39 5.27
N ARG A 94 10.44 -2.12 5.77
CA ARG A 94 11.11 -0.83 5.60
C ARG A 94 12.27 -1.00 4.64
N HIS A 95 12.34 -0.14 3.64
CA HIS A 95 13.37 -0.15 2.64
C HIS A 95 14.08 1.20 2.64
N SER A 96 15.41 1.22 2.78
CA SER A 96 16.15 2.47 2.71
C SER A 96 16.16 2.96 1.26
N CYS A 97 15.93 4.25 1.07
CA CYS A 97 16.00 4.87 -0.25
C CYS A 97 17.18 5.83 -0.22
N CYS A 98 18.18 5.60 -1.06
CA CYS A 98 19.25 6.57 -1.20
C CYS A 98 18.73 7.78 -1.98
N LEU A 99 18.41 8.85 -1.26
CA LEU A 99 18.00 10.15 -1.81
C LEU A 99 18.96 10.71 -2.87
N ARG A 100 20.23 10.28 -2.84
CA ARG A 100 21.28 10.73 -3.77
C ARG A 100 21.20 10.06 -5.16
N CYS A 101 20.52 8.91 -5.30
CA CYS A 101 20.47 8.16 -6.56
C CYS A 101 19.07 7.68 -6.97
N GLY A 102 18.04 7.92 -6.16
CA GLY A 102 16.65 7.52 -6.46
C GLY A 102 16.42 6.00 -6.47
N ARG A 103 17.35 5.21 -5.92
CA ARG A 103 17.25 3.73 -5.86
C ARG A 103 16.79 3.27 -4.48
N VAL A 104 15.91 2.27 -4.50
CA VAL A 104 15.40 1.58 -3.30
C VAL A 104 16.29 0.37 -3.02
N TRP A 105 16.75 0.27 -1.76
CA TRP A 105 17.62 -0.79 -1.28
C TRP A 105 16.88 -1.64 -0.24
N LEU A 106 17.06 -2.94 -0.33
CA LEU A 106 16.63 -3.95 0.64
C LEU A 106 17.90 -4.49 1.28
N ASP A 107 18.19 -4.11 2.52
CA ASP A 107 19.37 -4.60 3.26
C ASP A 107 20.67 -4.57 2.40
N ASP A 108 20.96 -3.40 1.82
CA ASP A 108 22.11 -3.15 0.93
C ASP A 108 22.09 -3.85 -0.46
N ALA A 109 20.97 -4.45 -0.85
CA ALA A 109 20.76 -5.01 -2.21
C ALA A 109 19.70 -4.21 -3.02
N PRO A 110 19.91 -3.96 -4.32
CA PRO A 110 18.92 -3.27 -5.15
C PRO A 110 17.69 -4.17 -5.41
N LEU A 111 16.50 -3.60 -5.24
CA LEU A 111 15.20 -4.28 -5.42
C LEU A 111 14.88 -4.69 -6.87
N TYR A 112 15.60 -4.13 -7.84
CA TYR A 112 15.53 -4.52 -9.24
C TYR A 112 16.94 -4.57 -9.82
N GLY A 113 17.34 -5.77 -10.27
CA GLY A 113 18.43 -5.91 -11.22
C GLY A 113 18.08 -5.16 -12.51
N SER A 114 19.08 -4.50 -13.06
CA SER A 114 19.09 -3.87 -14.39
C SER A 114 18.23 -4.63 -15.41
N LEU A 115 17.16 -3.99 -15.88
CA LEU A 115 16.72 -4.21 -17.25
C LEU A 115 17.75 -3.52 -18.15
N GLU A 116 18.76 -4.28 -18.54
CA GLU A 116 19.39 -4.14 -19.86
C GLU A 116 18.81 -5.22 -20.78
#